data_AF-A0A4Q5WTZ2-F1
#
_entry.id   AF-A0A4Q5WTZ2-F1
#
_cell.length_a   1.000
_cell.length_b   1.000
_cell.length_c   1.000
_cell.angle_alpha   90.00
_cell.angle_beta   90.00
_cell.angle_gamma   90.00
#
_symmetry.space_group_name_H-M   'P 1'
#
loop_
_entity.id
_entity.type
_entity.pdbx_description
1 polymer ?
#
loop_
_entity_poly.entity_id
_entity_poly.type
_entity_poly.pdbx_seq_one_letter_code
_entity_poly.pdbx_strand_id
1 'polypeptide(L)'
;GARVLTASEKVLASVSRKDNPQTVITAFKQRLSNLSDFPSDGTRRWVAMYEVRDPGNLGTVLRTSDAAGVDGVILVGQTCDPFSVEAVRATMGSLFAMRIATTSFEEFNAWRKQAGARMIAASMRGAHAHDKADYSDRSVVLMGNEQSGLPVEVENECDEMVRIPMMGKADSLNLASAASVMIYEVWRSQSYAGARK
;
A
#
# COMPACT_ATOMS: atom_id res chain seq x y z
N GLY A 1 21.94 20.60 -6.84
CA GLY A 1 22.98 20.31 -5.83
C GLY A 1 22.35 20.22 -4.47
N ALA A 2 22.94 19.46 -3.54
CA ALA A 2 22.47 19.33 -2.17
C ALA A 2 23.44 20.02 -1.19
N ARG A 3 22.93 20.55 -0.07
CA ARG A 3 23.78 21.03 1.03
C ARG A 3 24.33 19.82 1.78
N VAL A 4 25.65 19.74 1.91
CA VAL A 4 26.33 18.66 2.64
C VAL A 4 26.82 19.19 3.98
N LEU A 5 26.53 18.47 5.06
CA LEU A 5 26.98 18.77 6.41
C LEU A 5 27.68 17.53 6.98
N THR A 6 28.87 17.70 7.53
CA THR A 6 29.56 16.66 8.30
C THR A 6 29.12 16.71 9.75
N ALA A 7 28.88 15.56 10.36
CA ALA A 7 28.40 15.45 11.75
C ALA A 7 29.12 14.32 12.48
N SER A 8 29.21 14.43 13.82
CA SER A 8 29.74 13.35 14.65
C SER A 8 28.73 12.20 14.79
N GLU A 9 29.21 11.02 15.16
CA GLU A 9 28.37 9.84 15.42
C GLU A 9 27.27 10.12 16.45
N LYS A 10 27.57 10.89 17.50
CA LYS A 10 26.60 11.31 18.52
C LYS A 10 25.43 12.12 17.93
N VAL A 11 25.72 13.00 16.96
CA VAL A 11 24.68 13.77 16.26
C VAL A 11 23.87 12.85 15.35
N LEU A 12 24.52 11.94 14.60
CA LEU A 12 23.83 10.98 13.75
C LEU A 12 22.92 10.03 14.56
N ALA A 13 23.37 9.57 15.73
CA ALA A 13 22.59 8.74 16.64
C ALA A 13 21.34 9.50 17.15
N SER A 14 21.53 10.76 17.55
CA SER A 14 20.44 11.64 17.99
C SER A 14 19.40 11.88 16.89
N VAL A 15 19.84 12.22 15.68
CA VAL A 15 18.94 12.52 14.54
C VAL A 15 18.21 11.26 14.06
N SER A 16 18.91 10.13 13.98
CA SER A 16 18.31 8.87 13.52
C SER A 16 17.51 8.15 14.60
N ARG A 17 17.61 8.55 15.88
CA ARG A 17 17.02 7.84 17.03
C ARG A 17 17.43 6.36 17.07
N LYS A 18 18.72 6.09 16.80
CA LYS A 18 19.32 4.74 16.79
C LYS A 18 20.70 4.82 17.44
N ASP A 19 21.00 3.84 18.29
CA ASP A 19 22.31 3.74 18.93
C ASP A 19 23.42 3.34 17.94
N ASN A 20 23.07 2.66 16.85
CA ASN A 20 23.95 2.38 15.72
C ASN A 20 23.45 3.11 14.46
N PRO A 21 23.76 4.41 14.31
CA PRO A 21 23.26 5.21 13.19
C PRO A 21 23.92 4.84 11.87
N GLN A 22 23.18 5.02 10.78
CA GLN A 22 23.77 5.00 9.44
C GLN A 22 24.72 6.20 9.28
N THR A 23 25.79 6.00 8.51
CA THR A 23 26.83 7.03 8.28
C THR A 23 26.34 8.21 7.43
N VAL A 24 25.22 8.03 6.72
CA VAL A 24 24.61 9.05 5.87
C VAL A 24 23.13 9.20 6.22
N ILE A 25 22.71 10.44 6.46
CA ILE A 25 21.30 10.82 6.63
C ILE A 25 20.99 11.92 5.63
N THR A 26 19.86 11.79 4.96
CA THR A 26 19.41 12.73 3.93
C THR A 26 18.02 13.26 4.26
N ALA A 27 17.82 14.55 4.05
CA ALA A 27 16.51 15.20 4.15
C ALA A 27 16.01 15.54 2.74
N PHE A 28 14.76 15.19 2.46
CA PHE A 28 14.11 15.46 1.17
C PHE A 28 12.83 16.26 1.38
N LYS A 29 12.41 16.99 0.34
CA LYS A 29 11.05 17.55 0.30
C LYS A 29 10.07 16.39 0.09
N GLN A 30 9.05 16.31 0.95
CA GLN A 30 7.97 15.34 0.81
C GLN A 30 7.21 15.59 -0.50
N ARG A 31 6.79 14.51 -1.16
CA ARG A 31 6.01 14.57 -2.40
C ARG A 31 4.95 13.49 -2.40
N LEU A 32 3.70 13.92 -2.38
CA LEU A 32 2.56 13.08 -2.73
C LEU A 32 2.20 13.31 -4.20
N SER A 33 1.58 12.31 -4.79
CA SER A 33 0.97 12.38 -6.12
C SER A 33 -0.52 12.66 -5.96
N ASN A 34 -1.12 13.33 -6.94
CA ASN A 34 -2.57 13.39 -7.04
C ASN A 34 -3.09 12.10 -7.69
N LEU A 35 -4.35 11.75 -7.46
CA LEU A 35 -4.97 10.59 -8.13
C LEU A 35 -4.95 10.73 -9.66
N SER A 36 -5.02 11.95 -10.18
CA SER A 36 -4.91 12.27 -11.60
C SER A 36 -3.54 11.96 -12.21
N ASP A 37 -2.50 11.82 -11.39
CA ASP A 37 -1.13 11.56 -11.83
C ASP A 37 -0.86 10.05 -12.02
N PHE A 38 -1.84 9.21 -11.69
CA PHE A 38 -1.74 7.76 -11.80
C PHE A 38 -2.00 7.34 -13.26
N PRO A 39 -1.23 6.38 -13.79
CA PRO A 39 -1.40 5.94 -15.18
C PRO A 39 -2.75 5.23 -15.36
N SER A 40 -3.49 5.56 -16.42
CA SER A 40 -4.88 5.14 -16.61
C SER A 40 -5.12 4.34 -17.89
N ASP A 41 -4.10 4.01 -18.65
CA ASP A 41 -4.14 3.22 -19.89
C ASP A 41 -3.74 1.75 -19.65
N GLY A 42 -4.21 0.82 -20.48
CA GLY A 42 -3.87 -0.61 -20.37
C GLY A 42 -4.31 -1.30 -19.08
N THR A 43 -3.61 -2.39 -18.74
CA THR A 43 -3.76 -3.15 -17.51
C THR A 43 -3.15 -2.39 -16.34
N ARG A 44 -3.91 -2.21 -15.25
CA ARG A 44 -3.52 -1.40 -14.09
C ARG A 44 -3.86 -2.07 -12.77
N ARG A 45 -2.95 -1.90 -11.80
CA ARG A 45 -3.04 -2.51 -10.47
C ARG A 45 -2.73 -1.43 -9.44
N TRP A 46 -3.68 -1.16 -8.57
CA TRP A 46 -3.50 -0.25 -7.45
C TRP A 46 -3.77 -0.93 -6.13
N VAL A 47 -3.26 -0.34 -5.06
CA VAL A 47 -3.55 -0.74 -3.69
C VAL A 47 -4.10 0.46 -2.95
N ALA A 48 -5.24 0.29 -2.29
CA ALA A 48 -5.80 1.28 -1.38
C ALA A 48 -5.71 0.76 0.07
N MET A 49 -5.27 1.62 0.98
CA MET A 49 -5.19 1.34 2.41
C MET A 49 -6.14 2.28 3.16
N TYR A 50 -7.23 1.72 3.68
CA TYR A 50 -8.25 2.47 4.40
C TYR A 50 -7.84 2.65 5.86
N GLU A 51 -7.65 3.91 6.27
CA GLU A 51 -7.35 4.31 7.64
C GLU A 51 -6.22 3.51 8.32
N VAL A 52 -5.20 3.10 7.56
CA VAL A 52 -4.03 2.36 8.10
C VAL A 52 -3.36 3.16 9.21
N ARG A 53 -3.11 2.52 10.36
CA ARG A 53 -2.53 3.20 11.53
C ARG A 53 -1.09 2.84 11.80
N ASP A 54 -0.63 1.65 11.39
CA ASP A 54 0.73 1.21 11.65
C ASP A 54 1.70 1.62 10.52
N PRO A 55 2.71 2.47 10.79
CA PRO A 55 3.72 2.84 9.81
C PRO A 55 4.53 1.65 9.26
N GLY A 56 4.72 0.61 10.07
CA GLY A 56 5.43 -0.61 9.67
C GLY A 56 4.68 -1.36 8.57
N ASN A 57 3.37 -1.56 8.75
CA ASN A 57 2.48 -2.14 7.77
C ASN A 57 2.45 -1.31 6.50
N LEU A 58 2.23 0.01 6.62
CA LEU A 58 2.22 0.92 5.48
C LEU A 58 3.52 0.80 4.66
N GLY A 59 4.68 0.89 5.32
CA GLY A 59 5.95 0.81 4.62
C GLY A 59 6.22 -0.56 3.98
N THR A 60 5.78 -1.63 4.63
CA THR A 60 5.89 -2.99 4.08
C THR A 60 4.99 -3.17 2.86
N VAL A 61 3.77 -2.64 2.87
CA VAL A 61 2.86 -2.65 1.71
C VAL A 61 3.42 -1.83 0.56
N LEU A 62 4.01 -0.66 0.82
CA LEU A 62 4.70 0.13 -0.22
C LEU A 62 5.84 -0.66 -0.86
N ARG A 63 6.63 -1.36 -0.06
CA ARG A 63 7.72 -2.22 -0.55
C ARG A 63 7.22 -3.38 -1.39
N THR A 64 6.18 -4.08 -0.94
CA THR A 64 5.60 -5.18 -1.73
C THR A 64 4.96 -4.67 -3.02
N SER A 65 4.33 -3.51 -2.97
CA SER A 65 3.71 -2.85 -4.12
C SER A 65 4.76 -2.51 -5.19
N ASP A 66 5.90 -1.95 -4.79
CA ASP A 66 7.04 -1.70 -5.68
C ASP A 66 7.56 -3.00 -6.30
N ALA A 67 7.80 -4.02 -5.48
CA ALA A 67 8.31 -5.31 -5.93
C ALA A 67 7.38 -6.01 -6.95
N ALA A 68 6.07 -5.89 -6.78
CA ALA A 68 5.08 -6.46 -7.69
C ALA A 68 4.73 -5.56 -8.89
N GLY A 69 5.29 -4.35 -8.97
CA GLY A 69 5.00 -3.39 -10.04
C GLY A 69 3.57 -2.85 -9.99
N VAL A 70 3.06 -2.56 -8.80
CA VAL A 70 1.80 -1.84 -8.58
C VAL A 70 1.95 -0.40 -9.07
N ASP A 71 0.94 0.12 -9.77
CA ASP A 71 0.97 1.43 -10.42
C ASP A 71 0.86 2.62 -9.45
N GLY A 72 0.34 2.38 -8.25
CA GLY A 72 0.30 3.36 -7.16
C GLY A 72 -0.40 2.84 -5.90
N VAL A 73 -0.11 3.50 -4.77
CA VAL A 73 -0.73 3.25 -3.47
C VAL A 73 -1.55 4.45 -3.04
N ILE A 74 -2.81 4.23 -2.67
CA ILE A 74 -3.75 5.25 -2.22
C ILE A 74 -4.01 5.08 -0.72
N LEU A 75 -3.75 6.13 0.05
CA LEU A 75 -4.07 6.23 1.48
C LEU A 75 -5.42 6.90 1.60
N VAL A 76 -6.40 6.16 2.14
CA VAL A 76 -7.80 6.58 2.15
C VAL A 76 -8.23 6.91 3.58
N GLY A 77 -8.79 8.11 3.77
CA GLY A 77 -9.24 8.58 5.08
C GLY A 77 -8.08 9.01 5.98
N GLN A 78 -8.21 8.78 7.28
CA GLN A 78 -7.22 9.18 8.29
C GLN A 78 -6.15 8.10 8.48
N THR A 79 -5.03 8.21 7.76
CA THR A 79 -3.92 7.24 7.83
C THR A 79 -2.73 7.76 8.65
N CYS A 80 -1.80 6.88 8.99
CA CYS A 80 -0.46 7.29 9.45
C CYS A 80 0.32 7.99 8.33
N ASP A 81 1.37 8.73 8.72
CA ASP A 81 2.22 9.48 7.78
C ASP A 81 3.20 8.55 7.03
N PRO A 82 3.11 8.45 5.68
CA PRO A 82 4.04 7.66 4.87
C PRO A 82 5.50 8.16 4.95
N PHE A 83 5.73 9.40 5.38
CA PHE A 83 7.06 10.00 5.51
C PHE A 83 7.62 9.92 6.94
N SER A 84 6.91 9.27 7.87
CA SER A 84 7.44 8.95 9.20
C SER A 84 8.71 8.11 9.11
N VAL A 85 9.61 8.24 10.08
CA VAL A 85 10.90 7.53 10.08
C VAL A 85 10.69 6.02 10.02
N GLU A 86 9.67 5.54 10.72
CA GLU A 86 9.26 4.14 10.78
C GLU A 86 8.76 3.63 9.42
N ALA A 87 7.85 4.36 8.76
CA ALA A 87 7.34 4.00 7.43
C ALA A 87 8.46 4.02 6.38
N VAL A 88 9.26 5.08 6.34
CA VAL A 88 10.39 5.25 5.42
C VAL A 88 11.35 4.07 5.55
N ARG A 89 11.69 3.66 6.78
CA ARG A 89 12.56 2.51 7.04
C ARG A 89 11.94 1.21 6.55
N ALA A 90 10.67 0.97 6.83
CA ALA A 90 9.97 -0.24 6.42
C ALA A 90 9.89 -0.36 4.88
N THR A 91 9.87 0.76 4.14
CA THR A 91 9.90 0.73 2.66
C THR A 91 11.19 0.19 2.06
N MET A 92 12.31 0.23 2.80
CA MET A 92 13.65 -0.09 2.28
C MET A 92 14.00 0.67 0.98
N GLY A 93 13.50 1.90 0.82
CA GLY A 93 13.78 2.77 -0.33
C GLY A 93 12.67 2.81 -1.39
N SER A 94 11.72 1.85 -1.36
CA SER A 94 10.60 1.80 -2.32
C SER A 94 9.71 3.04 -2.29
N LEU A 95 9.72 3.82 -1.20
CA LEU A 95 9.04 5.12 -1.11
C LEU A 95 9.35 6.05 -2.29
N PHE A 96 10.59 6.01 -2.80
CA PHE A 96 11.03 6.90 -3.89
C PHE A 96 10.58 6.43 -5.29
N ALA A 97 10.23 5.15 -5.43
CA ALA A 97 9.75 4.57 -6.69
C ALA A 97 8.22 4.60 -6.82
N MET A 98 7.52 4.60 -5.69
CA MET A 98 6.06 4.51 -5.65
C MET A 98 5.36 5.86 -5.80
N ARG A 99 4.25 5.86 -6.56
CA ARG A 99 3.26 6.94 -6.50
C ARG A 99 2.38 6.73 -5.28
N ILE A 100 2.31 7.73 -4.42
CA ILE A 100 1.52 7.70 -3.18
C ILE A 100 0.55 8.87 -3.20
N ALA A 101 -0.74 8.59 -3.08
CA ALA A 101 -1.78 9.60 -2.97
C ALA A 101 -2.49 9.48 -1.62
N THR A 102 -2.97 10.60 -1.08
CA THR A 102 -3.81 10.65 0.14
C THR A 102 -5.11 11.35 -0.22
N THR A 103 -6.25 10.78 0.16
CA THR A 103 -7.57 11.27 -0.29
C THR A 103 -8.70 10.79 0.62
N SER A 104 -9.89 11.36 0.47
CA SER A 104 -11.10 10.83 1.13
C SER A 104 -11.59 9.55 0.43
N PHE A 105 -12.45 8.78 1.10
CA PHE A 105 -13.07 7.62 0.46
C PHE A 105 -13.95 8.00 -0.72
N GLU A 106 -14.68 9.11 -0.62
CA GLU A 106 -15.57 9.61 -1.68
C GLU A 106 -14.79 9.93 -2.97
N GLU A 107 -13.70 10.70 -2.85
CA GLU A 107 -12.84 11.07 -3.97
C GLU A 107 -12.16 9.83 -4.58
N PHE A 108 -11.63 8.93 -3.75
CA PHE A 108 -11.06 7.66 -4.19
C PHE A 108 -12.08 6.81 -4.96
N ASN A 109 -13.29 6.68 -4.43
CA ASN A 109 -14.33 5.86 -5.04
C ASN A 109 -14.84 6.45 -6.36
N ALA A 110 -14.95 7.78 -6.45
CA ALA A 110 -15.26 8.47 -7.71
C ALA A 110 -14.15 8.26 -8.76
N TRP A 111 -12.88 8.43 -8.36
CA TRP A 111 -11.73 8.25 -9.24
C TRP A 111 -11.63 6.81 -9.78
N ARG A 112 -11.75 5.79 -8.91
CA ARG A 112 -11.62 4.39 -9.34
C ARG A 112 -12.74 3.98 -10.31
N LYS A 113 -13.97 4.49 -10.10
CA LYS A 113 -15.09 4.30 -11.03
C LYS A 113 -14.79 4.94 -12.38
N GLN A 114 -14.27 6.16 -12.40
CA GLN A 114 -13.85 6.83 -13.64
C GLN A 114 -12.72 6.09 -14.36
N ALA A 115 -11.79 5.49 -13.61
CA ALA A 115 -10.69 4.68 -14.16
C ALA A 115 -11.15 3.30 -14.70
N GLY A 116 -12.41 2.91 -14.43
CA GLY A 116 -12.94 1.59 -14.76
C GLY A 116 -12.30 0.47 -13.93
N ALA A 117 -11.85 0.78 -12.71
CA ALA A 117 -11.16 -0.16 -11.85
C ALA A 117 -12.14 -0.89 -10.91
N ARG A 118 -12.10 -2.23 -10.92
CA ARG A 118 -12.81 -3.05 -9.93
C ARG A 118 -12.14 -2.95 -8.58
N MET A 119 -12.92 -2.82 -7.52
CA MET A 119 -12.46 -2.75 -6.14
C MET A 119 -12.68 -4.10 -5.44
N ILE A 120 -11.58 -4.77 -5.10
CA ILE A 120 -11.60 -6.07 -4.41
C ILE A 120 -11.10 -5.84 -2.99
N ALA A 121 -11.95 -6.08 -2.00
CA ALA A 121 -11.59 -5.93 -0.59
C ALA A 121 -11.24 -7.27 0.05
N ALA A 122 -10.16 -7.28 0.84
CA ALA A 122 -9.82 -8.41 1.70
C ALA A 122 -10.57 -8.28 3.04
N SER A 123 -11.46 -9.23 3.33
CA SER A 123 -12.24 -9.26 4.57
C SER A 123 -12.49 -10.71 5.01
N MET A 124 -12.55 -10.94 6.32
CA MET A 124 -12.97 -12.23 6.87
C MET A 124 -14.42 -12.57 6.51
N ARG A 125 -15.23 -11.57 6.16
CA ARG A 125 -16.60 -11.70 5.66
C ARG A 125 -16.68 -11.97 4.15
N GLY A 126 -15.54 -12.09 3.48
CA GLY A 126 -15.48 -12.28 2.03
C GLY A 126 -16.23 -13.54 1.59
N ALA A 127 -16.97 -13.43 0.49
CA ALA A 127 -17.88 -14.47 0.00
C ALA A 127 -17.14 -15.73 -0.44
N HIS A 128 -15.96 -15.57 -1.03
CA HIS A 128 -15.13 -16.66 -1.54
C HIS A 128 -13.63 -16.39 -1.32
N ALA A 129 -12.79 -17.39 -1.63
CA ALA A 129 -11.35 -17.29 -1.47
C ALA A 129 -10.73 -16.32 -2.49
N HIS A 130 -9.74 -15.52 -2.07
CA HIS A 130 -9.09 -14.50 -2.91
C HIS A 130 -8.64 -14.99 -4.30
N ASP A 131 -8.25 -16.25 -4.44
CA ASP A 131 -7.83 -16.85 -5.71
C ASP A 131 -8.97 -17.14 -6.70
N LYS A 132 -10.22 -16.85 -6.33
CA LYS A 132 -11.42 -16.96 -7.18
C LYS A 132 -11.99 -15.61 -7.60
N ALA A 133 -11.42 -14.51 -7.12
CA ALA A 133 -11.88 -13.17 -7.46
C ALA A 133 -11.60 -12.86 -8.93
N ASP A 134 -12.45 -12.06 -9.56
CA ASP A 134 -12.12 -11.43 -10.83
C ASP A 134 -11.41 -10.09 -10.60
N TYR A 135 -10.08 -10.11 -10.75
CA TYR A 135 -9.24 -8.93 -10.65
C TYR A 135 -9.26 -8.07 -11.92
N SER A 136 -9.84 -8.54 -13.03
CA SER A 136 -9.91 -7.81 -14.31
C SER A 136 -8.54 -7.27 -14.79
N ASP A 137 -8.54 -6.53 -15.89
CA ASP A 137 -7.33 -5.80 -16.33
C ASP A 137 -7.04 -4.60 -15.42
N ARG A 138 -8.06 -4.08 -14.73
CA ARG A 138 -7.96 -2.88 -13.88
C ARG A 138 -8.59 -3.16 -12.53
N SER A 139 -7.74 -3.22 -11.51
CA SER A 139 -8.20 -3.45 -10.14
C SER A 139 -7.51 -2.57 -9.13
N VAL A 140 -8.25 -2.27 -8.07
CA VAL A 140 -7.74 -1.81 -6.80
C VAL A 140 -7.97 -2.89 -5.75
N VAL A 141 -6.91 -3.32 -5.08
CA VAL A 141 -7.04 -4.08 -3.84
C VAL A 141 -7.24 -3.11 -2.69
N LEU A 142 -8.36 -3.24 -1.97
CA LEU A 142 -8.66 -2.45 -0.79
C LEU A 142 -8.33 -3.24 0.49
N MET A 143 -7.44 -2.67 1.30
CA MET A 143 -7.06 -3.19 2.61
C MET A 143 -7.69 -2.33 3.70
N GLY A 144 -8.44 -2.94 4.60
CA GLY A 144 -9.09 -2.26 5.72
C GLY A 144 -8.15 -1.84 6.85
N ASN A 145 -8.70 -1.13 7.83
CA ASN A 145 -7.99 -0.80 9.07
C ASN A 145 -7.62 -2.08 9.82
N GLU A 146 -6.46 -2.10 10.49
CA GLU A 146 -5.93 -3.27 11.18
C GLU A 146 -6.84 -3.82 12.29
N GLN A 147 -7.62 -2.94 12.94
CA GLN A 147 -8.44 -3.27 14.09
C GLN A 147 -9.92 -3.33 13.74
N SER A 148 -10.43 -2.30 13.07
CA SER A 148 -11.86 -2.16 12.76
C SER A 148 -12.26 -2.75 11.40
N GLY A 149 -11.29 -3.06 10.53
CA GLY A 149 -11.57 -3.48 9.16
C GLY A 149 -12.14 -2.35 8.31
N LEU A 150 -13.07 -2.68 7.42
CA LEU A 150 -13.80 -1.70 6.60
C LEU A 150 -15.17 -1.43 7.21
N PRO A 151 -15.64 -0.17 7.24
CA PRO A 151 -17.00 0.13 7.64
C PRO A 151 -17.99 -0.31 6.55
N VAL A 152 -19.25 -0.54 6.94
CA VAL A 152 -20.27 -1.15 6.07
C VAL A 152 -20.51 -0.33 4.80
N GLU A 153 -20.49 0.99 4.91
CA GLU A 153 -20.60 1.92 3.79
C GLU A 153 -19.48 1.76 2.75
N VAL A 154 -18.28 1.38 3.17
CA VAL A 154 -17.16 1.08 2.27
C VAL A 154 -17.25 -0.34 1.74
N GLU A 155 -17.66 -1.31 2.57
CA GLU A 155 -17.91 -2.70 2.15
C GLU A 155 -18.94 -2.76 1.00
N ASN A 156 -20.02 -1.96 1.09
CA ASN A 156 -21.09 -1.91 0.09
C ASN A 156 -20.67 -1.33 -1.28
N GLU A 157 -19.57 -0.58 -1.34
CA GLU A 157 -19.04 -0.04 -2.59
C GLU A 157 -18.05 -0.99 -3.27
N CYS A 158 -17.60 -2.04 -2.58
CA CYS A 158 -16.68 -3.03 -3.12
C CYS A 158 -17.38 -3.90 -4.17
N ASP A 159 -16.70 -4.10 -5.30
CA ASP A 159 -17.22 -4.97 -6.36
C ASP A 159 -17.18 -6.44 -5.91
N GLU A 160 -16.14 -6.83 -5.16
CA GLU A 160 -16.03 -8.14 -4.52
C GLU A 160 -15.37 -8.02 -3.14
N MET A 161 -15.86 -8.83 -2.19
CA MET A 161 -15.19 -9.06 -0.91
C MET A 161 -14.71 -10.50 -0.86
N VAL A 162 -13.43 -10.68 -0.57
CA VAL A 162 -12.76 -11.99 -0.58
C VAL A 162 -12.02 -12.26 0.71
N ARG A 163 -11.88 -13.54 1.05
CA ARG A 163 -11.11 -13.99 2.22
C ARG A 163 -9.85 -14.71 1.80
N ILE A 164 -8.78 -14.55 2.59
CA ILE A 164 -7.60 -15.39 2.47
C ILE A 164 -7.86 -16.66 3.28
N PRO A 165 -7.80 -17.87 2.69
CA PRO A 165 -8.02 -19.11 3.44
C PRO A 165 -7.03 -19.28 4.58
N MET A 166 -7.56 -19.63 5.77
CA MET A 166 -6.78 -19.90 6.99
C MET A 166 -6.98 -21.35 7.41
N MET A 167 -5.88 -22.06 7.72
CA MET A 167 -5.93 -23.45 8.19
C MET A 167 -5.82 -23.57 9.72
N GLY A 168 -5.09 -22.64 10.35
CA GLY A 168 -4.74 -22.70 11.76
C GLY A 168 -5.79 -22.06 12.68
N LYS A 169 -5.39 -21.86 13.94
CA LYS A 169 -6.19 -21.19 14.98
C LYS A 169 -6.20 -19.66 14.88
N ALA A 170 -5.42 -19.09 13.97
CA ALA A 170 -5.35 -17.65 13.80
C ALA A 170 -6.57 -17.17 12.99
N ASP A 171 -7.23 -16.14 13.51
CA ASP A 171 -8.43 -15.57 12.88
C ASP A 171 -8.10 -14.60 11.75
N SER A 172 -6.86 -14.10 11.66
CA SER A 172 -6.44 -13.16 10.63
C SER A 172 -4.93 -13.19 10.40
N LEU A 173 -4.51 -12.54 9.31
CA LEU A 173 -3.11 -12.22 9.03
C LEU A 173 -2.82 -10.77 9.43
N ASN A 174 -1.54 -10.47 9.69
CA ASN A 174 -1.07 -9.09 9.70
C ASN A 174 -1.46 -8.38 8.38
N LEU A 175 -1.81 -7.09 8.46
CA LEU A 175 -2.28 -6.30 7.31
C LEU A 175 -1.33 -6.35 6.11
N ALA A 176 -0.02 -6.16 6.35
CA ALA A 176 0.97 -6.18 5.27
C ALA A 176 1.16 -7.58 4.67
N SER A 177 1.07 -8.64 5.48
CA SER A 177 1.07 -10.01 4.98
C SER A 177 -0.14 -10.31 4.11
N ALA A 178 -1.35 -9.91 4.56
CA ALA A 178 -2.57 -10.07 3.79
C ALA A 178 -2.52 -9.29 2.47
N ALA A 179 -2.06 -8.04 2.53
CA ALA A 179 -1.87 -7.20 1.34
C ALA A 179 -0.87 -7.84 0.37
N SER A 180 0.22 -8.42 0.87
CA SER A 180 1.22 -9.08 0.03
C SER A 180 0.63 -10.28 -0.74
N VAL A 181 -0.20 -11.09 -0.09
CA VAL A 181 -0.93 -12.20 -0.74
C VAL A 181 -1.85 -11.66 -1.83
N MET A 182 -2.67 -10.65 -1.51
CA MET A 182 -3.61 -10.05 -2.47
C MET A 182 -2.90 -9.41 -3.67
N ILE A 183 -1.82 -8.66 -3.43
CA ILE A 183 -1.02 -7.99 -4.48
C ILE A 183 -0.43 -9.02 -5.45
N TYR A 184 0.17 -10.09 -4.92
CA TYR A 184 0.74 -11.13 -5.76
C TYR A 184 -0.33 -11.94 -6.50
N GLU A 185 -1.51 -12.11 -5.91
CA GLU A 185 -2.63 -12.78 -6.57
C GLU A 185 -3.15 -11.95 -7.76
N VAL A 186 -3.29 -10.64 -7.61
CA VAL A 186 -3.61 -9.73 -8.73
C VAL A 186 -2.55 -9.81 -9.83
N TRP A 187 -1.26 -9.85 -9.45
CA TRP A 187 -0.20 -9.96 -10.43
C TRP A 187 -0.19 -11.34 -11.12
N ARG A 188 -0.50 -12.41 -10.38
CA ARG A 188 -0.62 -13.78 -10.89
C ARG A 188 -1.79 -13.92 -11.87
N SER A 189 -2.94 -13.33 -11.59
CA SER A 189 -4.10 -13.34 -12.50
C SER A 189 -3.76 -12.67 -13.84
N GLN A 190 -2.79 -11.76 -13.84
CA GLN A 190 -2.20 -11.11 -15.01
C GLN A 190 -0.92 -11.81 -15.50
N SER A 191 -0.76 -13.10 -15.21
CA SER A 191 0.37 -13.96 -15.65
C SER A 191 1.76 -13.41 -15.29
N TYR A 192 1.86 -12.67 -14.19
CA TYR A 192 3.09 -11.97 -13.77
C TYR A 192 3.67 -11.06 -14.87
N ALA A 193 2.80 -10.41 -15.64
CA ALA A 193 3.21 -9.48 -16.69
C ALA A 193 4.21 -8.44 -16.17
N GLY A 194 5.33 -8.28 -16.89
CA GLY A 194 6.41 -7.36 -16.52
C GLY A 194 7.46 -7.91 -15.54
N ALA A 195 7.37 -9.18 -15.13
CA ALA A 195 8.40 -9.81 -14.30
C ALA A 195 9.78 -9.78 -14.98
N ARG A 196 10.80 -9.36 -14.22
CA ARG A 196 12.20 -9.43 -14.65
C ARG A 196 12.73 -10.85 -14.37
N LYS A 197 13.62 -11.34 -15.25
CA LYS A 197 14.35 -12.61 -15.02
C LYS A 197 15.32 -12.49 -13.85
#